data_AF-A0A0B6XXS4-F1
#
_entry.id   AF-A0A0B6XXS4-F1
#
_cell.length_a   1.000
_cell.length_b   1.000
_cell.length_c   1.000
_cell.angle_alpha   90.00
_cell.angle_beta   90.00
_cell.angle_gamma   90.00
#
_symmetry.space_group_name_H-M   'P 1'
#
loop_
_entity.id
_entity.type
_entity.pdbx_description
1 polymer ?
#
loop_
_entity_poly.entity_id
_entity_poly.type
_entity_poly.pdbx_seq_one_letter_code
_entity_poly.pdbx_strand_id
1 'polypeptide(L)'
;RRLRQISDSHCALTALRRLRQRKWESVQMYGDRIIDLAEEAFQGSEIEEKCTQRQLTDIFIDGLEESSLQEYLLRKKPNSFNQALTVGEQNFVMGLNVR
;
A
#
# COMPACT_ATOMS: atom_id res chain seq x y z
N ARG A 1 -13.91 -13.47 -23.49
CA ARG A 1 -13.96 -13.29 -22.01
C ARG A 1 -12.57 -13.16 -21.38
N ARG A 2 -11.59 -14.04 -21.66
CA ARG A 2 -10.21 -13.94 -21.10
C ARG A 2 -9.47 -12.63 -21.39
N LEU A 3 -9.55 -12.10 -22.62
CA LEU A 3 -8.88 -10.84 -23.00
C LEU A 3 -9.37 -9.63 -22.19
N ARG A 4 -10.66 -9.62 -21.81
CA ARG A 4 -11.24 -8.56 -20.96
C ARG A 4 -10.68 -8.65 -19.54
N GLN A 5 -10.63 -9.86 -18.97
CA GLN A 5 -10.09 -10.10 -17.63
C GLN A 5 -8.59 -9.74 -17.53
N ILE A 6 -7.79 -10.05 -18.55
CA ILE A 6 -6.37 -9.66 -18.62
C ILE A 6 -6.23 -8.13 -18.73
N SER A 7 -7.11 -7.49 -19.51
CA SER A 7 -7.13 -6.03 -19.59
C SER A 7 -7.48 -5.40 -18.24
N ASP A 8 -8.44 -5.98 -17.51
CA ASP A 8 -8.90 -5.47 -16.22
C ASP A 8 -7.79 -5.59 -15.15
N SER A 9 -7.09 -6.73 -15.07
CA SER A 9 -5.98 -6.91 -14.11
C SER A 9 -4.77 -6.02 -14.42
N HIS A 10 -4.43 -5.82 -15.70
CA HIS A 10 -3.38 -4.88 -16.09
C HIS A 10 -3.75 -3.42 -15.80
N CYS A 11 -5.02 -3.05 -16.00
CA CYS A 11 -5.53 -1.74 -15.62
C CYS A 11 -5.43 -1.53 -14.10
N ALA A 12 -5.85 -2.51 -13.30
CA ALA A 12 -5.73 -2.49 -11.85
C ALA A 12 -4.27 -2.36 -11.38
N LEU A 13 -3.35 -3.14 -11.96
CA LEU A 13 -1.91 -3.03 -11.63
C LEU A 13 -1.33 -1.66 -11.99
N THR A 14 -1.79 -1.07 -13.10
CA THR A 14 -1.37 0.28 -13.51
C THR A 14 -1.91 1.35 -12.55
N ALA A 15 -3.15 1.21 -12.11
CA ALA A 15 -3.75 2.10 -11.11
C ALA A 15 -3.05 1.96 -9.75
N LEU A 16 -2.77 0.74 -9.31
CA LEU A 16 -2.06 0.42 -8.07
C LEU A 16 -0.68 1.10 -8.02
N ARG A 17 0.11 1.02 -9.09
CA ARG A 17 1.43 1.67 -9.20
C ARG A 17 1.40 3.19 -9.16
N ARG A 18 0.25 3.80 -9.47
CA ARG A 18 0.05 5.26 -9.47
C ARG A 18 -0.71 5.74 -8.23
N LEU A 19 -1.13 4.82 -7.37
CA LEU A 19 -1.90 5.15 -6.19
C LEU A 19 -1.04 5.97 -5.22
N ARG A 20 -1.63 7.03 -4.68
CA ARG A 20 -1.03 7.89 -3.66
C ARG A 20 -2.08 8.15 -2.59
N GLN A 21 -1.64 8.29 -1.35
CA GLN A 21 -2.45 8.72 -0.22
C GLN A 21 -2.98 10.13 -0.49
N ARG A 22 -4.27 10.35 -0.25
CA ARG A 22 -4.88 11.69 -0.33
C ARG A 22 -4.63 12.46 0.96
N LYS A 23 -4.57 13.79 0.88
CA LYS A 23 -4.31 14.67 2.04
C LYS A 23 -5.27 14.50 3.22
N TRP A 24 -6.52 14.11 2.94
CA TRP A 24 -7.57 13.91 3.95
C TRP A 24 -7.76 12.43 4.34
N GLU A 25 -6.98 11.54 3.75
CA GLU A 25 -7.12 10.10 3.91
C GLU A 25 -6.18 9.62 5.00
N SER A 26 -6.68 8.81 5.94
CA SER A 26 -5.83 8.17 6.93
C SER A 26 -4.94 7.12 6.29
N VAL A 27 -3.86 6.76 6.97
CA VAL A 27 -2.95 5.68 6.53
C VAL A 27 -3.71 4.36 6.34
N GLN A 28 -4.69 4.08 7.21
CA GLN A 28 -5.55 2.89 7.09
C GLN A 28 -6.41 2.91 5.83
N MET A 29 -7.13 4.01 5.58
CA MET A 29 -7.97 4.14 4.39
C MET A 29 -7.17 4.03 3.09
N TYR A 30 -5.95 4.56 3.11
CA TYR A 30 -5.02 4.40 1.98
C TYR A 30 -4.58 2.95 1.81
N GLY A 31 -4.26 2.26 2.92
CA GLY A 31 -3.94 0.83 2.93
C GLY A 31 -5.08 -0.03 2.38
N ASP A 32 -6.32 0.22 2.80
CA ASP A 32 -7.50 -0.52 2.33
C ASP A 32 -7.64 -0.41 0.79
N ARG A 33 -7.46 0.79 0.23
CA ARG A 33 -7.50 0.98 -1.23
C ARG A 33 -6.38 0.28 -1.99
N ILE A 34 -5.22 0.09 -1.36
CA ILE A 34 -4.14 -0.72 -1.95
C ILE A 34 -4.57 -2.18 -2.01
N ILE A 35 -5.19 -2.70 -0.94
CA ILE A 35 -5.69 -4.08 -0.89
C ILE A 35 -6.76 -4.29 -1.96
N ASP A 36 -7.77 -3.41 -2.03
CA ASP A 36 -8.84 -3.50 -3.04
C ASP A 36 -8.28 -3.58 -4.47
N LEU A 37 -7.34 -2.68 -4.81
CA LEU A 37 -6.70 -2.68 -6.13
C LEU A 37 -5.74 -3.87 -6.35
N ALA A 38 -5.12 -4.38 -5.29
CA ALA A 38 -4.26 -5.56 -5.36
C ALA A 38 -5.08 -6.83 -5.63
N GLU A 39 -6.25 -6.98 -5.02
CA GLU A 39 -7.17 -8.09 -5.28
C GLU A 39 -7.69 -8.10 -6.72
N GLU A 40 -7.85 -6.91 -7.33
CA GLU A 40 -8.18 -6.79 -8.76
C GLU A 40 -6.97 -7.06 -9.68
N ALA A 41 -5.76 -6.69 -9.24
CA ALA A 41 -4.54 -6.79 -10.03
C ALA A 41 -3.92 -8.20 -10.02
N PHE A 42 -4.02 -8.91 -8.91
CA PHE A 42 -3.39 -10.22 -8.66
C PHE A 42 -4.45 -11.30 -8.48
N GLN A 43 -4.25 -12.48 -9.06
CA GLN A 43 -5.23 -13.57 -9.04
C GLN A 43 -4.94 -14.58 -7.93
N GLY A 44 -5.93 -14.85 -7.09
CA GLY A 44 -5.86 -15.92 -6.10
C GLY A 44 -4.71 -15.74 -5.11
N SER A 45 -3.81 -16.72 -5.01
CA SER A 45 -2.69 -16.72 -4.05
C SER A 45 -1.52 -15.82 -4.45
N GLU A 46 -1.54 -15.19 -5.63
CA GLU A 46 -0.47 -14.28 -6.10
C GLU A 46 -0.25 -13.10 -5.13
N ILE A 47 -1.31 -12.65 -4.45
CA ILE A 47 -1.23 -11.56 -3.48
C ILE A 47 -0.37 -11.93 -2.26
N GLU A 48 -0.36 -13.21 -1.87
CA GLU A 48 0.39 -13.72 -0.72
C GLU A 48 1.87 -13.99 -1.04
N GLU A 49 2.24 -13.98 -2.32
CA GLU A 49 3.61 -14.21 -2.74
C GLU A 49 4.55 -13.13 -2.19
N LYS A 50 5.74 -13.54 -1.74
CA LYS A 50 6.73 -12.64 -1.13
C LYS A 50 7.10 -11.46 -2.04
N CYS A 51 7.19 -11.69 -3.34
CA CYS A 51 7.50 -10.64 -4.31
C CYS A 51 6.36 -9.62 -4.40
N THR A 52 5.10 -10.08 -4.43
CA THR A 52 3.92 -9.23 -4.44
C THR A 52 3.79 -8.45 -3.14
N GLN A 53 3.93 -9.10 -1.99
CA GLN A 53 3.93 -8.43 -0.68
C GLN A 53 5.00 -7.35 -0.56
N ARG A 54 6.20 -7.60 -1.08
CA ARG A 54 7.26 -6.59 -1.15
C ARG A 54 6.87 -5.43 -2.06
N GLN A 55 6.32 -5.73 -3.22
CA GLN A 55 5.84 -4.70 -4.15
C GLN A 55 4.73 -3.82 -3.54
N LEU A 56 3.76 -4.42 -2.84
CA LEU A 56 2.70 -3.69 -2.14
C LEU A 56 3.28 -2.83 -1.02
N THR A 57 4.28 -3.34 -0.30
CA THR A 57 5.00 -2.58 0.74
C THR A 57 5.69 -1.35 0.16
N ASP A 58 6.41 -1.52 -0.97
CA ASP A 58 7.11 -0.42 -1.63
C ASP A 58 6.11 0.63 -2.16
N ILE A 59 5.03 0.19 -2.81
CA ILE A 59 3.95 1.07 -3.31
C ILE A 59 3.30 1.87 -2.17
N PHE A 60 3.03 1.21 -1.05
CA PHE A 60 2.49 1.86 0.14
C PHE A 60 3.42 2.97 0.62
N ILE A 61 4.67 2.64 0.93
CA ILE A 61 5.64 3.59 1.47
C ILE A 61 5.84 4.76 0.51
N ASP A 62 6.10 4.49 -0.77
CA ASP A 62 6.35 5.54 -1.76
C ASP A 62 5.14 6.47 -1.96
N GLY A 63 3.94 5.96 -1.73
CA GLY A 63 2.69 6.69 -1.95
C GLY A 63 2.13 7.42 -0.75
N LEU A 64 2.75 7.35 0.43
CA LEU A 64 2.32 8.12 1.60
C LEU A 64 2.41 9.63 1.34
N GLU A 65 1.56 10.41 2.00
CA GLU A 65 1.52 11.86 1.84
C GLU A 65 2.65 12.54 2.64
N GLU A 66 2.87 12.06 3.88
CA GLU A 66 3.84 12.62 4.81
C GLU A 66 5.24 12.01 4.61
N SER A 67 6.19 12.80 4.08
CA SER A 67 7.58 12.34 3.84
C SER A 67 8.28 11.87 5.12
N SER A 68 7.94 12.46 6.27
CA SER A 68 8.49 12.03 7.57
C SER A 68 8.12 10.59 7.92
N LEU A 69 6.89 10.17 7.59
CA LEU A 69 6.41 8.81 7.81
C LEU A 69 7.07 7.83 6.82
N GLN A 70 7.26 8.26 5.57
CA GLN A 70 8.02 7.48 4.57
C GLN A 70 9.43 7.16 5.08
N GLU A 71 10.18 8.18 5.49
CA GLU A 71 11.54 8.01 6.01
C GLU A 71 11.58 7.09 7.23
N TYR A 72 10.60 7.22 8.13
CA TYR A 72 10.49 6.37 9.31
C TYR A 72 10.29 4.90 8.93
N LEU A 73 9.35 4.60 8.02
CA LEU A 73 9.08 3.25 7.55
C LEU A 73 10.27 2.63 6.80
N LEU A 74 10.96 3.41 5.96
CA LEU A 74 12.19 2.97 5.28
C LEU A 74 13.29 2.55 6.29
N ARG A 75 13.42 3.27 7.41
CA ARG A 75 14.35 2.90 8.49
C ARG A 75 13.92 1.65 9.25
N LYS A 76 12.61 1.47 9.45
CA LYS A 76 12.04 0.30 10.13
C LYS A 76 12.09 -0.97 9.30
N LYS A 77 12.21 -0.85 7.97
CA LYS A 77 12.34 -1.98 7.02
C LYS A 77 11.25 -3.04 7.25
N PRO A 78 9.96 -2.69 7.10
CA PRO A 78 8.90 -3.67 7.24
C PRO A 78 9.09 -4.82 6.23
N ASN A 79 8.80 -6.04 6.68
CA ASN A 79 8.98 -7.27 5.91
C ASN A 79 7.72 -7.70 5.15
N SER A 80 6.62 -6.97 5.33
CA SER A 80 5.30 -7.22 4.75
C SER A 80 4.48 -5.95 4.73
N PHE A 81 3.47 -5.92 3.86
CA PHE A 81 2.57 -4.78 3.72
C PHE A 81 1.80 -4.52 5.02
N ASN A 82 1.24 -5.56 5.64
CA ASN A 82 0.54 -5.43 6.91
C ASN A 82 1.43 -4.86 8.03
N GLN A 83 2.70 -5.27 8.10
CA GLN A 83 3.61 -4.68 9.08
C GLN A 83 3.85 -3.20 8.81
N ALA A 84 4.00 -2.79 7.55
CA ALA A 84 4.15 -1.38 7.18
C ALA A 84 2.91 -0.57 7.56
N LEU A 85 1.70 -1.12 7.31
CA LEU A 85 0.43 -0.52 7.66
C LEU A 85 0.30 -0.30 9.17
N THR A 86 0.49 -1.35 9.98
CA THR A 86 0.43 -1.27 11.45
C THR A 86 1.42 -0.25 12.02
N VAL A 87 2.66 -0.22 11.51
CA VAL A 87 3.67 0.75 11.96
C VAL A 87 3.28 2.18 11.56
N GLY A 88 2.73 2.35 10.35
CA GLY A 88 2.24 3.62 9.83
C GLY A 88 1.11 4.21 10.68
N GLU A 89 0.13 3.40 11.03
CA GLU A 89 -0.98 3.80 11.90
C GLU A 89 -0.50 4.21 13.30
N GLN A 90 0.35 3.40 13.92
CA GLN A 90 0.85 3.66 15.27
C GLN A 90 1.64 4.98 15.35
N ASN A 91 2.42 5.30 14.31
CA ASN A 91 3.19 6.54 14.28
C ASN A 91 2.32 7.77 14.05
N PHE A 92 1.27 7.66 13.22
CA PHE A 92 0.29 8.73 13.03
C PHE A 92 -0.42 9.10 14.35
N VAL A 93 -0.81 8.09 15.13
CA VAL A 93 -1.44 8.29 16.44
C VAL A 93 -0.48 8.92 17.45
N MET A 94 0.80 8.54 17.43
CA MET A 94 1.80 9.12 18.36
C MET A 94 2.25 10.53 17.96
N GLY A 95 2.30 10.86 16.67
CA GLY A 95 2.63 12.21 16.18
C GLY A 95 1.62 13.29 16.58
N LEU A 96 0.39 12.90 16.91
CA LEU A 96 -0.65 13.77 17.48
C LEU A 96 -0.44 14.04 18.99
N ASN A 97 0.39 13.27 19.69
CA ASN A 97 0.66 13.42 21.12
C ASN A 97 1.97 14.17 21.44
N VAL A 98 2.68 14.70 20.43
CA VAL A 98 3.94 15.45 20.62
C VAL A 98 3.86 16.86 20.03
N ARG A 99 2.67 17.48 20.02
CA ARG A 99 2.49 18.90 19.72
C ARG A 99 1.84 19.62 20.88
#